data_AF-A0A976CHD2-F1
#
_entry.id   AF-A0A976CHD2-F1
#
_cell.length_a   1.000
_cell.length_b   1.000
_cell.length_c   1.000
_cell.angle_alpha   90.00
_cell.angle_beta   90.00
_cell.angle_gamma   90.00
#
_symmetry.space_group_name_H-M   'P 1'
#
loop_
_entity.id
_entity.type
_entity.pdbx_description
1 polymer ?
#
loop_
_entity_poly.entity_id
_entity_poly.type
_entity_poly.pdbx_seq_one_letter_code
_entity_poly.pdbx_strand_id
1 'polypeptide(L)'
;MQVEQTVDILKADLPTLFEKDISYDIYTKDVFFQDPVNKFKGKINYRIIFWTLRFHGQLFFTEIYFDLHDVSQTAPNTIVATWTVRGTLRVPWKPRIFFNGYSTYKLDEEGLIYQHIDTWDRKPGEILKQFLGKGEDANPG
;
A
#
# COMPACT_ATOMS: atom_id res chain seq x y z
N MET A 1 -11.22 -21.09 -1.54
CA MET A 1 -11.78 -19.77 -1.92
C MET A 1 -11.58 -19.59 -3.42
N GLN A 2 -12.52 -18.99 -4.16
CA GLN A 2 -12.32 -18.76 -5.60
C GLN A 2 -11.42 -17.54 -5.81
N VAL A 3 -10.47 -17.60 -6.76
CA VAL A 3 -9.52 -16.50 -7.04
C VAL A 3 -10.23 -15.18 -7.36
N GLU A 4 -11.38 -15.26 -8.02
CA GLU A 4 -12.25 -14.12 -8.32
C GLU A 4 -12.69 -13.39 -7.03
N GLN A 5 -13.05 -14.13 -5.98
CA GLN A 5 -13.41 -13.55 -4.68
C GLN A 5 -12.21 -12.81 -4.05
N THR A 6 -11.00 -13.37 -4.15
CA THR A 6 -9.78 -12.70 -3.69
C THR A 6 -9.55 -11.39 -4.43
N VAL A 7 -9.74 -11.39 -5.75
CA VAL A 7 -9.62 -10.18 -6.57
C VAL A 7 -10.65 -9.13 -6.16
N ASP A 8 -11.90 -9.50 -5.95
CA ASP A 8 -12.96 -8.57 -5.54
C ASP A 8 -12.71 -7.97 -4.16
N ILE A 9 -12.21 -8.77 -3.22
CA ILE A 9 -11.82 -8.31 -1.89
C ILE A 9 -10.66 -7.32 -1.99
N LEU A 10 -9.62 -7.62 -2.78
CA LEU A 10 -8.52 -6.68 -3.00
C LEU A 10 -9.00 -5.36 -3.65
N LYS A 11 -9.95 -5.43 -4.60
CA LYS A 11 -10.54 -4.24 -5.22
C LYS A 11 -11.33 -3.38 -4.23
N ALA A 12 -11.98 -3.99 -3.25
CA ALA A 12 -12.72 -3.28 -2.21
C ALA A 12 -11.79 -2.70 -1.12
N ASP A 13 -10.80 -3.50 -0.70
CA ASP A 13 -9.96 -3.19 0.45
C ASP A 13 -8.88 -2.15 0.13
N LEU A 14 -8.13 -2.34 -0.96
CA LEU A 14 -6.94 -1.53 -1.25
C LEU A 14 -7.24 -0.02 -1.37
N PRO A 15 -8.30 0.44 -2.06
CA PRO A 15 -8.59 1.87 -2.15
C PRO A 15 -8.86 2.55 -0.81
N THR A 16 -9.29 1.77 0.19
CA THR A 16 -9.69 2.28 1.51
C THR A 16 -8.71 1.94 2.62
N LEU A 17 -7.50 1.42 2.31
CA LEU A 17 -6.57 0.91 3.32
C LEU A 17 -6.10 1.96 4.34
N PHE A 18 -6.13 3.26 3.98
CA PHE A 18 -5.81 4.37 4.90
C PHE A 18 -7.02 4.83 5.74
N GLU A 19 -8.21 4.31 5.47
CA GLU A 19 -9.47 4.70 6.12
C GLU A 19 -10.08 3.54 6.93
N LYS A 20 -10.05 2.33 6.38
CA LYS A 20 -10.68 1.12 6.92
C LYS A 20 -9.67 -0.02 7.00
N ASP A 21 -9.98 -0.98 7.87
CA ASP A 21 -9.19 -2.20 7.99
C ASP A 21 -9.50 -3.14 6.82
N ILE A 22 -8.50 -3.90 6.38
CA ILE A 22 -8.63 -4.85 5.26
C ILE A 22 -9.10 -6.22 5.72
N SER A 23 -9.55 -7.05 4.78
CA SER A 23 -10.01 -8.41 5.02
C SER A 23 -8.83 -9.37 5.18
N TYR A 24 -8.69 -9.96 6.36
CA TYR A 24 -7.55 -10.86 6.66
C TYR A 24 -7.80 -12.34 6.34
N ASP A 25 -9.03 -12.69 5.97
CA ASP A 25 -9.42 -14.08 5.71
C ASP A 25 -8.89 -14.60 4.37
N ILE A 26 -8.53 -13.70 3.46
CA ILE A 26 -7.94 -14.06 2.17
C ILE A 26 -6.44 -14.40 2.23
N TYR A 27 -5.82 -14.32 3.41
CA TYR A 27 -4.37 -14.54 3.60
C TYR A 27 -4.10 -15.82 4.41
N THR A 28 -2.96 -16.48 4.20
CA THR A 28 -2.55 -17.61 5.06
C THR A 28 -2.11 -17.11 6.44
N LYS A 29 -2.07 -18.02 7.44
CA LYS A 29 -1.58 -17.68 8.79
C LYS A 29 -0.11 -17.22 8.76
N ASP A 30 0.66 -17.73 7.81
CA ASP A 30 2.10 -17.52 7.68
C ASP A 30 2.43 -16.62 6.49
N VAL A 31 1.51 -15.75 6.05
CA VAL A 31 1.72 -14.84 4.92
C VAL A 31 3.06 -14.11 5.00
N PHE A 32 3.82 -14.16 3.91
CA PHE A 32 5.06 -13.40 3.74
C PHE A 32 4.77 -12.04 3.13
N PHE A 33 5.30 -10.98 3.71
CA PHE A 33 5.20 -9.62 3.19
C PHE A 33 6.58 -9.03 2.95
N GLN A 34 6.71 -8.32 1.83
CA GLN A 34 7.88 -7.53 1.52
C GLN A 34 7.49 -6.26 0.76
N ASP A 35 8.02 -5.14 1.18
CA ASP A 35 8.04 -3.88 0.43
C ASP A 35 9.50 -3.35 0.38
N PRO A 36 9.78 -2.19 -0.21
CA PRO A 36 11.15 -1.64 -0.25
C PRO A 36 11.78 -1.28 1.12
N VAL A 37 11.02 -1.23 2.21
CA VAL A 37 11.47 -0.85 3.57
C VAL A 37 11.19 -1.91 4.63
N ASN A 38 10.28 -2.86 4.39
CA ASN A 38 9.81 -3.87 5.34
C ASN A 38 9.91 -5.28 4.73
N LYS A 39 10.24 -6.25 5.58
CA LYS A 39 10.18 -7.68 5.23
C LYS A 39 9.85 -8.49 6.47
N PHE A 40 8.75 -9.24 6.44
CA PHE A 40 8.34 -10.08 7.57
C PHE A 40 7.47 -11.25 7.13
N LYS A 41 7.16 -12.14 8.09
CA LYS A 41 6.23 -13.26 7.93
C LYS A 41 5.19 -13.27 9.05
N GLY A 42 4.00 -13.78 8.76
CA GLY A 42 2.93 -14.04 9.73
C GLY A 42 1.78 -13.04 9.67
N LYS A 43 0.54 -13.55 9.77
CA LYS A 43 -0.69 -12.77 9.68
C LYS A 43 -0.82 -11.72 10.79
N ILE A 44 -0.27 -11.97 11.98
CA ILE A 44 -0.27 -10.97 13.07
C ILE A 44 0.55 -9.74 12.68
N ASN A 45 1.78 -9.93 12.18
CA ASN A 45 2.62 -8.83 11.70
C ASN A 45 1.98 -8.11 10.51
N TYR A 46 1.28 -8.87 9.65
CA TYR A 46 0.52 -8.32 8.54
C TYR A 46 -0.58 -7.35 9.02
N ARG A 47 -1.36 -7.72 10.04
CA ARG A 47 -2.35 -6.82 10.64
C ARG A 47 -1.70 -5.56 11.23
N ILE A 48 -0.55 -5.73 11.89
CA ILE A 48 0.18 -4.61 12.52
C ILE A 48 0.65 -3.61 11.45
N ILE A 49 1.17 -4.05 10.30
CA ILE A 49 1.66 -3.11 9.28
C ILE A 49 0.52 -2.27 8.69
N PHE A 50 -0.64 -2.87 8.38
CA PHE A 50 -1.78 -2.13 7.83
C PHE A 50 -2.41 -1.20 8.87
N TRP A 51 -2.51 -1.64 10.13
CA TRP A 51 -2.89 -0.76 11.23
C TRP A 51 -1.93 0.43 11.37
N THR A 52 -0.61 0.17 11.28
CA THR A 52 0.43 1.19 11.40
C THR A 52 0.33 2.20 10.25
N LEU A 53 0.19 1.72 9.01
CA LEU A 53 -0.01 2.57 7.82
C LEU A 53 -1.22 3.47 7.96
N ARG A 54 -2.37 2.92 8.39
CA ARG A 54 -3.59 3.68 8.62
C ARG A 54 -3.43 4.71 9.74
N PHE A 55 -2.88 4.30 10.89
CA PHE A 55 -2.65 5.21 12.02
C PHE A 55 -1.71 6.37 11.65
N HIS A 56 -0.57 6.06 11.02
CA HIS A 56 0.41 7.08 10.60
C HIS A 56 -0.13 7.95 9.47
N GLY A 57 -0.89 7.39 8.54
CA GLY A 57 -1.60 8.13 7.49
C GLY A 57 -2.53 9.19 8.08
N GLN A 58 -3.39 8.80 9.03
CA GLN A 58 -4.31 9.71 9.72
C GLN A 58 -3.60 10.76 10.59
N LEU A 59 -2.44 10.43 11.16
CA LEU A 59 -1.68 11.31 12.02
C LEU A 59 -0.89 12.37 11.22
N PHE A 60 -0.20 11.96 10.16
CA PHE A 60 0.77 12.80 9.46
C PHE A 60 0.26 13.46 8.17
N PHE A 61 -0.88 13.02 7.62
CA PHE A 61 -1.41 13.56 6.37
C PHE A 61 -2.71 14.32 6.59
N THR A 62 -2.90 15.41 5.85
CA THR A 62 -4.23 16.03 5.70
C THR A 62 -5.10 15.21 4.77
N GLU A 63 -4.49 14.58 3.78
CA GLU A 63 -5.12 13.69 2.82
C GLU A 63 -4.09 12.66 2.36
N ILE A 64 -4.48 11.39 2.26
CA ILE A 64 -3.65 10.31 1.76
C ILE A 64 -4.54 9.26 1.10
N TYR A 65 -4.13 8.79 -0.06
CA TYR A 65 -4.92 7.93 -0.92
C TYR A 65 -4.05 6.81 -1.49
N PHE A 66 -4.69 5.66 -1.65
CA PHE A 66 -4.19 4.54 -2.43
C PHE A 66 -5.09 4.40 -3.65
N ASP A 67 -4.70 5.02 -4.76
CA ASP A 67 -5.47 4.96 -6.00
C ASP A 67 -5.16 3.63 -6.69
N LEU A 68 -6.11 2.71 -6.64
CA LEU A 68 -6.04 1.43 -7.33
C LEU A 68 -6.46 1.58 -8.79
N HIS A 69 -5.60 1.13 -9.72
CA HIS A 69 -5.85 1.24 -11.16
C HIS A 69 -6.38 -0.06 -11.76
N ASP A 70 -5.76 -1.18 -11.40
CA ASP A 70 -6.16 -2.52 -11.87
C ASP A 70 -5.87 -3.57 -10.80
N VAL A 71 -6.67 -4.64 -10.80
CA VAL A 71 -6.41 -5.89 -10.08
C VAL A 71 -6.81 -7.02 -10.99
N SER A 72 -5.83 -7.81 -11.41
CA SER A 72 -6.03 -8.89 -12.37
C SER A 72 -5.20 -10.12 -12.01
N GLN A 73 -5.76 -11.30 -12.33
CA GLN A 73 -5.04 -12.57 -12.21
C GLN A 73 -4.14 -12.73 -13.44
N THR A 74 -2.83 -12.69 -13.24
CA THR A 74 -1.83 -12.75 -14.32
C THR A 74 -1.28 -14.16 -14.56
N ALA A 75 -1.50 -15.07 -13.59
CA ALA A 75 -1.18 -16.49 -13.70
C ALA A 75 -2.12 -17.30 -12.78
N PRO A 76 -2.20 -18.64 -12.93
CA PRO A 76 -3.14 -19.47 -12.15
C PRO A 76 -3.13 -19.20 -10.64
N ASN A 77 -1.97 -18.88 -10.06
CA ASN A 77 -1.81 -18.59 -8.63
C ASN A 77 -1.24 -17.19 -8.36
N THR A 78 -1.38 -16.24 -9.30
CA THR A 78 -0.79 -14.90 -9.17
C THR A 78 -1.80 -13.82 -9.50
N ILE A 79 -2.00 -12.90 -8.57
CA ILE A 79 -2.75 -11.66 -8.76
C ILE A 79 -1.75 -10.50 -8.76
N VAL A 80 -1.94 -9.54 -9.65
CA VAL A 80 -1.19 -8.28 -9.68
C VAL A 80 -2.17 -7.13 -9.51
N ALA A 81 -1.82 -6.19 -8.63
CA ALA A 81 -2.52 -4.93 -8.49
C ALA A 81 -1.59 -3.78 -8.87
N THR A 82 -2.05 -2.82 -9.66
CA THR A 82 -1.29 -1.60 -10.00
C THR A 82 -1.94 -0.39 -9.34
N TRP A 83 -1.12 0.51 -8.80
CA TRP A 83 -1.63 1.57 -7.93
C TRP A 83 -0.71 2.80 -7.88
N THR A 84 -1.27 3.89 -7.37
CA THR A 84 -0.54 5.12 -7.02
C THR A 84 -0.84 5.49 -5.58
N VAL A 85 0.20 5.84 -4.81
CA VAL A 85 0.05 6.48 -3.51
C VAL A 85 0.26 7.98 -3.68
N ARG A 86 -0.71 8.76 -3.21
CA ARG A 86 -0.63 10.22 -3.18
C ARG A 86 -1.13 10.77 -1.86
N GLY A 87 -0.61 11.91 -1.44
CA GLY A 87 -1.07 12.55 -0.21
C GLY A 87 -0.34 13.86 0.09
N THR A 88 -0.87 14.61 1.04
CA THR A 88 -0.31 15.90 1.49
C THR A 88 -0.03 15.83 2.99
N LEU A 89 1.20 16.15 3.42
CA LEU A 89 1.54 16.15 4.85
C LEU A 89 0.86 17.31 5.60
N ARG A 90 0.57 17.05 6.88
CA ARG A 90 0.02 17.99 7.86
C ARG A 90 1.11 18.88 8.45
N VAL A 91 1.79 19.65 7.59
CA VAL A 91 2.78 20.67 7.95
C VAL A 91 2.57 21.95 7.12
N PRO A 92 3.04 23.14 7.56
CA PRO A 92 2.70 24.42 6.92
C PRO A 92 3.01 24.52 5.42
N TRP A 93 4.11 23.93 4.96
CA TRP A 93 4.53 23.95 3.56
C TRP A 93 3.87 22.87 2.68
N LYS A 94 2.97 22.05 3.26
CA LYS A 94 2.12 21.07 2.56
C LYS A 94 2.84 20.25 1.47
N PRO A 95 3.98 19.60 1.79
CA PRO A 95 4.68 18.78 0.82
C PRO A 95 3.79 17.59 0.44
N ARG A 96 3.87 17.20 -0.84
CA ARG A 96 3.08 16.11 -1.40
C ARG A 96 3.93 14.88 -1.61
N ILE A 97 3.36 13.71 -1.34
CA ILE A 97 3.87 12.44 -1.85
C ILE A 97 3.12 12.07 -3.10
N PHE A 98 3.85 11.53 -4.07
CA PHE A 98 3.30 10.88 -5.24
C PHE A 98 4.27 9.81 -5.71
N PHE A 99 3.83 8.56 -5.77
CA PHE A 99 4.60 7.47 -6.37
C PHE A 99 3.70 6.34 -6.83
N ASN A 100 4.16 5.60 -7.83
CA ASN A 100 3.45 4.47 -8.37
C ASN A 100 4.04 3.17 -7.83
N GLY A 101 3.26 2.10 -7.91
CA GLY A 101 3.73 0.78 -7.57
C GLY A 101 2.85 -0.30 -8.13
N TYR A 102 3.28 -1.52 -7.87
CA TYR A 102 2.45 -2.70 -8.07
C TYR A 102 2.67 -3.70 -6.94
N SER A 103 1.61 -4.42 -6.63
CA SER A 103 1.59 -5.49 -5.64
C SER A 103 1.45 -6.82 -6.37
N THR A 104 2.27 -7.80 -5.99
CA THR A 104 2.14 -9.19 -6.45
C THR A 104 1.67 -10.05 -5.29
N TYR A 105 0.56 -10.76 -5.50
CA TYR A 105 0.02 -11.72 -4.55
C TYR A 105 0.16 -13.13 -5.11
N LYS A 106 0.75 -14.04 -4.34
CA LYS A 106 0.80 -15.47 -4.67
C LYS A 106 -0.18 -16.24 -3.82
N LEU A 107 -0.93 -17.13 -4.48
CA LEU A 107 -1.99 -17.94 -3.90
C LEU A 107 -1.51 -19.38 -3.69
N ASP A 108 -1.95 -19.99 -2.59
CA ASP A 108 -1.79 -21.42 -2.35
C ASP A 108 -2.90 -22.25 -3.05
N GLU A 109 -2.90 -23.56 -2.80
CA GLU A 109 -3.89 -24.49 -3.38
C GLU A 109 -5.32 -24.24 -2.87
N GLU A 110 -5.49 -23.57 -1.72
CA GLU A 110 -6.79 -23.20 -1.17
C GLU A 110 -7.29 -21.85 -1.71
N GLY A 111 -6.45 -21.16 -2.48
CA GLY A 111 -6.70 -19.82 -3.03
C GLY A 111 -6.39 -18.70 -2.05
N LEU A 112 -5.67 -18.96 -0.95
CA LEU A 112 -5.26 -17.97 0.05
C LEU A 112 -3.92 -17.33 -0.32
N ILE A 113 -3.77 -16.05 -0.04
CA ILE A 113 -2.54 -15.29 -0.27
C ILE A 113 -1.49 -15.70 0.77
N TYR A 114 -0.44 -16.41 0.33
CA TYR A 114 0.71 -16.77 1.17
C TYR A 114 1.89 -15.79 1.01
N GLN A 115 1.90 -14.97 -0.05
CA GLN A 115 2.93 -13.97 -0.28
C GLN A 115 2.35 -12.71 -0.89
N HIS A 116 2.74 -11.56 -0.35
CA HIS A 116 2.45 -10.22 -0.83
C HIS A 116 3.76 -9.45 -1.00
N ILE A 117 4.07 -9.01 -2.22
CA ILE A 117 5.25 -8.20 -2.52
C ILE A 117 4.84 -6.88 -3.16
N ASP A 118 5.20 -5.77 -2.52
CA ASP A 118 5.04 -4.43 -3.06
C ASP A 118 6.34 -3.95 -3.73
N THR A 119 6.21 -3.42 -4.93
CA THR A 119 7.30 -2.79 -5.67
C THR A 119 6.93 -1.36 -6.00
N TRP A 120 7.82 -0.42 -5.68
CA TRP A 120 7.63 1.01 -5.95
C TRP A 120 8.41 1.43 -7.19
N ASP A 121 7.90 2.42 -7.92
CA ASP A 121 8.58 3.01 -9.10
C ASP A 121 9.83 3.82 -8.74
N ARG A 122 10.08 4.03 -7.44
CA ARG A 122 11.18 4.82 -6.90
C ARG A 122 11.64 4.32 -5.54
N LYS A 123 12.84 4.70 -5.13
CA LYS A 123 13.40 4.31 -3.82
C LYS A 123 12.76 5.10 -2.68
N PRO A 124 12.72 4.54 -1.45
CA PRO A 124 12.23 5.24 -0.27
C PRO A 124 12.88 6.61 -0.05
N GLY A 125 14.20 6.72 -0.26
CA GLY A 125 14.91 8.00 -0.14
C GLY A 125 14.46 9.07 -1.14
N GLU A 126 13.96 8.69 -2.32
CA GLU A 126 13.43 9.63 -3.31
C GLU A 126 12.02 10.12 -2.92
N ILE A 127 11.24 9.31 -2.22
CA ILE A 127 9.98 9.73 -1.59
C ILE A 127 10.27 10.73 -0.47
N LEU A 128 11.26 10.44 0.38
CA LEU A 128 11.64 11.34 1.48
C LEU A 128 12.11 12.71 0.99
N LYS A 129 12.80 12.77 -0.16
CA LYS A 129 13.20 14.05 -0.78
C LYS A 129 12.01 14.94 -1.14
N GLN A 130 10.82 14.39 -1.41
CA GLN A 130 9.62 15.17 -1.70
C GLN A 130 9.18 16.01 -0.49
N PHE A 131 9.64 15.68 0.73
CA PHE A 131 9.37 16.44 1.95
C PHE A 131 10.36 17.57 2.24
N LEU A 132 11.52 17.57 1.57
CA LEU A 132 12.58 18.56 1.79
C LEU A 132 12.39 19.85 0.97
N GLY A 133 11.45 19.85 0.01
CA GLY A 133 11.23 20.96 -0.91
C GLY A 133 10.10 21.91 -0.51
N LYS A 134 10.44 23.00 0.19
CA LYS A 134 10.10 24.41 -0.09
C LYS A 134 10.13 25.26 1.19
N GLY A 135 11.31 25.85 1.43
CA GLY A 135 11.49 27.05 2.27
C GLY A 135 11.74 28.32 1.46
N GLU A 136 11.53 28.31 0.13
CA GLU A 136 12.02 29.38 -0.77
C GLU A 136 10.99 29.98 -1.73
N ASP A 137 9.68 29.91 -1.42
CA ASP A 137 8.65 30.65 -2.18
C ASP A 137 7.72 31.47 -1.28
N ALA A 138 8.27 32.08 -0.23
CA ALA A 138 7.56 33.07 0.57
C ALA A 138 8.38 34.37 0.60
N ASN A 139 8.37 35.12 -0.50
CA ASN A 139 8.22 36.60 -0.53
C ASN A 139 8.48 37.18 -1.94
N PRO A 140 7.46 37.70 -2.65
CA PRO A 140 7.65 38.84 -3.54
C PRO A 140 7.09 40.07 -2.81
N GLY A 141 7.90 40.62 -1.91
CA GLY A 141 7.66 41.88 -1.23
C GLY A 141 8.81 42.82 -1.52
#